data_AF-A0A8H7APR7-F1
#
_entry.id   AF-A0A8H7APR7-F1
#
_cell.length_a   1.000
_cell.length_b   1.000
_cell.length_c   1.000
_cell.angle_alpha   90.00
_cell.angle_beta   90.00
_cell.angle_gamma   90.00
#
_symmetry.space_group_name_H-M   'P 1'
#
loop_
_entity.id
_entity.type
_entity.pdbx_description
1 polymer ?
#
loop_
_entity_poly.entity_id
_entity_poly.type
_entity_poly.pdbx_seq_one_letter_code
_entity_poly.pdbx_strand_id
1 'polypeptide(L)'
;MQVGWAILGCIVAGEMLSAVNGAGLSVAVGCVISAVCIGLIATFGIAIIHTYGRYAFIPQMFAILVLIGSAGKSFDTSAVAVGPAGTVTAHRCSFFALLFASIIGFTAISADFYVYYPTATPKWITFLTTWSGIWLSVIFCNIIGVGIATGVATTPAWNDAYSISSGALLLACYDGLGGFGGFCVVILAIGSITNLAPGTYAGALNIQVLGRYAKAIPRWFLCVVITLIELICSVAGRDHLFRIFENFLPIMSYWVCPWMSIALEEHLLFHVLRGVPFDWTAWEDKKKLPIGAAALFAWLVGWAGAIIGMHQTWYQGPIALKIGGHGGDIGPWTSIAFACITYPPLRYVELKRFGR
;
A
#
# COMPACT_ATOMS: atom_id res chain seq x y z
N MET A 1 2.88 -3.83 7.81
CA MET A 1 2.38 -3.30 6.52
C MET A 1 3.49 -3.14 5.49
N GLN A 2 4.51 -2.31 5.74
CA GLN A 2 5.55 -1.99 4.75
C GLN A 2 6.31 -3.23 4.25
N VAL A 3 6.69 -4.12 5.17
CA VAL A 3 7.30 -5.41 4.85
C VAL A 3 6.44 -6.24 3.90
N GLY A 4 5.12 -6.20 4.03
CA GLY A 4 4.23 -6.96 3.14
C GLY A 4 4.11 -6.36 1.74
N TRP A 5 4.09 -5.03 1.61
CA TRP A 5 4.20 -4.39 0.31
C TRP A 5 5.54 -4.71 -0.37
N ALA A 6 6.63 -4.71 0.39
CA ALA A 6 7.94 -5.09 -0.10
C ALA A 6 7.98 -6.56 -0.57
N ILE A 7 7.41 -7.49 0.20
CA ILE A 7 7.25 -8.90 -0.21
C ILE A 7 6.50 -8.99 -1.54
N LEU A 8 5.35 -8.31 -1.65
CA LEU A 8 4.52 -8.36 -2.85
C LEU A 8 5.23 -7.81 -4.08
N GLY A 9 5.86 -6.64 -3.98
CA GLY A 9 6.57 -6.07 -5.13
C GLY A 9 7.88 -6.80 -5.45
N CYS A 10 8.52 -7.48 -4.50
CA CYS A 10 9.62 -8.43 -4.76
C CYS A 10 9.16 -9.59 -5.66
N ILE A 11 8.00 -10.19 -5.35
CA ILE A 11 7.49 -11.29 -6.16
C ILE A 11 7.09 -10.79 -7.54
N VAL A 12 6.36 -9.69 -7.64
CA VAL A 12 5.95 -9.10 -8.95
C VAL A 12 7.17 -8.72 -9.79
N ALA A 13 8.20 -8.10 -9.19
CA ALA A 13 9.45 -7.81 -9.91
C ALA A 13 10.16 -9.11 -10.33
N GLY A 14 10.14 -10.15 -9.49
CA GLY A 14 10.68 -11.47 -9.82
C GLY A 14 9.96 -12.15 -10.98
N GLU A 15 8.63 -12.04 -11.05
CA GLU A 15 7.81 -12.52 -12.17
C GLU A 15 8.14 -11.78 -13.47
N MET A 16 8.27 -10.45 -13.42
CA MET A 16 8.67 -9.65 -14.59
C MET A 16 10.05 -10.10 -15.11
N LEU A 17 11.04 -10.24 -14.23
CA LEU A 17 12.39 -10.68 -14.60
C LEU A 17 12.41 -12.12 -15.14
N SER A 18 11.60 -13.01 -14.56
CA SER A 18 11.47 -14.40 -15.01
C SER A 18 10.80 -14.49 -16.39
N ALA A 19 9.76 -13.69 -16.64
CA ALA A 19 9.05 -13.64 -17.90
C ALA A 19 9.96 -13.21 -19.06
N VAL A 20 10.82 -12.19 -18.86
CA VAL A 20 11.73 -11.68 -19.90
C VAL A 20 12.75 -12.74 -20.33
N ASN A 21 13.20 -13.60 -19.41
CA ASN A 21 14.22 -14.61 -19.70
C ASN A 21 13.66 -15.94 -20.25
N GLY A 22 12.35 -16.03 -20.52
CA GLY A 22 11.75 -17.15 -21.28
C GLY A 22 12.13 -18.55 -20.78
N ALA A 23 12.00 -18.80 -19.47
CA ALA A 23 12.34 -20.03 -18.72
C ALA A 23 13.80 -20.18 -18.22
N GLY A 24 14.73 -19.31 -18.59
CA GLY A 24 16.12 -19.38 -18.08
C GLY A 24 16.31 -18.90 -16.64
N LEU A 25 15.37 -18.11 -16.09
CA LEU A 25 15.43 -17.56 -14.74
C LEU A 25 14.14 -17.86 -14.00
N SER A 26 14.25 -18.55 -12.86
CA SER A 26 13.08 -18.85 -12.03
C SER A 26 12.60 -17.61 -11.28
N VAL A 27 11.30 -17.53 -10.97
CA VAL A 27 10.71 -16.47 -10.16
C VAL A 27 11.43 -16.32 -8.80
N ALA A 28 11.90 -17.44 -8.22
CA ALA A 28 12.67 -17.43 -6.98
C ALA A 28 13.99 -16.66 -7.11
N VAL A 29 14.74 -16.86 -8.20
CA VAL A 29 15.96 -16.10 -8.48
C VAL A 29 15.63 -14.62 -8.71
N GLY A 30 14.52 -14.33 -9.40
CA GLY A 30 14.02 -12.97 -9.55
C GLY A 30 13.75 -12.29 -8.20
N CYS A 31 13.06 -12.98 -7.28
CA CYS A 31 12.80 -12.49 -5.93
C CYS A 31 14.10 -12.21 -5.15
N VAL A 32 15.10 -13.10 -5.27
CA VAL A 32 16.42 -12.92 -4.64
C VAL A 32 17.09 -11.66 -5.14
N ILE A 33 17.14 -11.45 -6.46
CA ILE A 33 17.73 -10.26 -7.07
C ILE A 33 17.00 -9.00 -6.57
N SER A 34 15.66 -9.01 -6.61
CA SER A 34 14.84 -7.88 -6.17
C SER A 34 15.06 -7.53 -4.70
N ALA A 35 15.04 -8.51 -3.80
CA ALA A 35 15.22 -8.29 -2.37
C ALA A 35 16.63 -7.78 -2.04
N VAL A 36 17.67 -8.33 -2.69
CA VAL A 36 19.04 -7.84 -2.51
C VAL A 36 19.16 -6.38 -2.96
N CYS A 37 18.60 -6.00 -4.10
CA CYS A 37 18.59 -4.62 -4.56
C CYS A 37 17.84 -3.68 -3.59
N ILE A 38 16.66 -4.09 -3.10
CA ILE A 38 15.90 -3.34 -2.09
C ILE A 38 16.74 -3.15 -0.83
N GLY A 39 17.33 -4.22 -0.31
CA GLY A 39 18.15 -4.19 0.89
C GLY A 39 19.33 -3.25 0.74
N LEU A 40 20.08 -3.33 -0.37
CA LEU A 40 21.20 -2.44 -0.64
C LEU A 40 20.74 -0.97 -0.60
N ILE A 41 19.69 -0.61 -1.34
CA ILE A 41 19.17 0.77 -1.37
C ILE A 41 18.70 1.22 0.02
N ALA A 42 17.96 0.37 0.75
CA ALA A 42 17.47 0.67 2.09
C ALA A 42 18.59 0.83 3.13
N THR A 43 19.73 0.15 2.94
CA THR A 43 20.87 0.18 3.87
C THR A 43 21.68 1.47 3.73
N PHE A 44 21.86 1.99 2.52
CA PHE A 44 22.63 3.21 2.26
C PHE A 44 21.90 4.52 2.63
N GLY A 45 20.63 4.43 3.05
CA GLY A 45 19.92 5.50 3.74
C GLY A 45 19.18 6.51 2.84
N ILE A 46 18.51 7.45 3.50
CA ILE A 46 17.46 8.30 2.91
C ILE A 46 17.97 9.27 1.82
N ALA A 47 19.24 9.67 1.87
CA ALA A 47 19.81 10.61 0.89
C ALA A 47 19.85 10.00 -0.52
N ILE A 48 20.30 8.75 -0.65
CA ILE A 48 20.31 8.04 -1.94
C ILE A 48 18.89 7.82 -2.43
N ILE A 49 17.98 7.45 -1.53
CA ILE A 49 16.56 7.24 -1.85
C ILE A 49 15.94 8.53 -2.41
N HIS A 50 16.20 9.69 -1.80
CA HIS A 50 15.68 10.97 -2.29
C HIS A 50 16.29 11.38 -3.64
N THR A 51 17.61 11.29 -3.79
CA THR A 51 18.27 11.68 -5.05
C THR A 51 17.83 10.77 -6.19
N TYR A 52 17.78 9.47 -5.95
CA TYR A 52 17.32 8.49 -6.94
C TYR A 52 15.83 8.67 -7.24
N GLY A 53 14.98 8.72 -6.21
CA GLY A 53 13.52 8.86 -6.35
C GLY A 53 13.10 10.11 -7.14
N ARG A 54 13.91 11.18 -7.12
CA ARG A 54 13.68 12.37 -7.94
C ARG A 54 13.70 12.10 -9.44
N TYR A 55 14.44 11.10 -9.91
CA TYR A 55 14.62 10.81 -11.34
C TYR A 55 14.13 9.40 -11.75
N ALA A 56 13.95 8.51 -10.78
CA ALA A 56 13.57 7.11 -10.99
C ALA A 56 12.29 6.93 -11.79
N PHE A 57 11.34 7.87 -11.68
CA PHE A 57 10.05 7.77 -12.37
C PHE A 57 10.15 8.03 -13.89
N ILE A 58 11.22 8.69 -14.37
CA ILE A 58 11.32 9.11 -15.77
C ILE A 58 11.41 7.90 -16.71
N PRO A 59 12.34 6.92 -16.53
CA PRO A 59 12.38 5.73 -17.36
C PRO A 59 11.10 4.88 -17.25
N GLN A 60 10.50 4.83 -16.06
CA GLN A 60 9.23 4.12 -15.83
C GLN A 60 8.11 4.71 -16.67
N MET A 61 8.01 6.05 -16.69
CA MET A 61 7.02 6.75 -17.48
C MET A 61 7.15 6.41 -18.97
N PHE A 62 8.38 6.41 -19.52
CA PHE A 62 8.60 6.02 -20.92
C PHE A 62 8.22 4.56 -21.17
N ALA A 63 8.60 3.63 -20.30
CA ALA A 63 8.23 2.22 -20.44
C ALA A 63 6.71 2.04 -20.44
N ILE A 64 5.99 2.74 -19.56
CA ILE A 64 4.52 2.71 -19.50
C ILE A 64 3.88 3.35 -20.74
N LEU A 65 4.43 4.45 -21.26
CA LEU A 65 3.93 5.07 -22.50
C LEU A 65 4.12 4.14 -23.72
N VAL A 66 5.24 3.43 -23.79
CA VAL A 66 5.45 2.37 -24.80
C VAL A 66 4.43 1.25 -24.63
N LEU A 67 4.14 0.85 -23.39
CA LEU A 67 3.11 -0.16 -23.10
C LEU A 67 1.76 0.28 -23.65
N ILE A 68 1.33 1.52 -23.37
CA ILE A 68 0.08 2.06 -23.89
C ILE A 68 0.08 2.05 -25.43
N GLY A 69 1.18 2.44 -26.07
CA GLY A 69 1.29 2.43 -27.53
C GLY A 69 1.18 1.03 -28.15
N SER A 70 1.75 0.02 -27.48
CA SER A 70 1.74 -1.38 -27.93
C SER A 70 0.39 -2.07 -27.67
N ALA A 71 -0.12 -1.93 -26.45
CA ALA A 71 -1.30 -2.62 -25.93
C ALA A 71 -2.62 -1.90 -26.25
N GLY A 72 -2.57 -0.61 -26.60
CA GLY A 72 -3.74 0.26 -26.67
C GLY A 72 -4.81 -0.16 -27.68
N LYS A 73 -4.46 -0.96 -28.69
CA LYS A 73 -5.45 -1.50 -29.65
C LYS A 73 -6.39 -2.52 -29.03
N SER A 74 -5.95 -3.19 -27.95
CA SER A 74 -6.74 -4.19 -27.23
C SER A 74 -7.52 -3.59 -26.07
N PHE A 75 -7.38 -2.28 -25.81
CA PHE A 75 -8.14 -1.61 -24.77
C PHE A 75 -9.57 -1.34 -25.25
N ASP A 76 -10.54 -1.93 -24.58
CA ASP A 76 -11.95 -1.63 -24.83
C ASP A 76 -12.43 -0.52 -23.90
N THR A 77 -12.71 0.66 -24.47
CA THR A 77 -13.26 1.83 -23.75
C THR A 77 -14.78 1.82 -23.67
N SER A 78 -15.43 0.91 -24.40
CA SER A 78 -16.89 0.74 -24.43
C SER A 78 -17.39 -0.39 -23.55
N ALA A 79 -16.48 -1.12 -22.89
CA ALA A 79 -16.81 -2.23 -22.00
C ALA A 79 -17.78 -1.79 -20.89
N VAL A 80 -18.93 -2.46 -20.80
CA VAL A 80 -19.96 -2.21 -19.78
C VAL A 80 -19.95 -3.34 -18.75
N ALA A 81 -20.11 -2.99 -17.48
CA ALA A 81 -20.27 -3.98 -16.42
C ALA A 81 -21.58 -4.78 -16.63
N VAL A 82 -21.45 -6.10 -16.78
CA VAL A 82 -22.58 -7.03 -16.97
C VAL A 82 -22.98 -7.64 -15.63
N GLY A 83 -24.28 -7.59 -15.29
CA GLY A 83 -24.82 -8.25 -14.12
C GLY A 83 -26.02 -7.51 -13.51
N PRO A 84 -26.66 -8.08 -12.47
CA PRO A 84 -27.73 -7.41 -11.73
C PRO A 84 -27.26 -6.06 -11.17
N ALA A 85 -28.09 -5.02 -11.23
CA ALA A 85 -27.72 -3.65 -10.83
C ALA A 85 -27.15 -3.57 -9.39
N GLY A 86 -27.71 -4.35 -8.46
CA GLY A 86 -27.21 -4.41 -7.07
C GLY A 86 -25.81 -5.03 -6.97
N THR A 87 -25.52 -6.06 -7.76
CA THR A 87 -24.19 -6.71 -7.82
C THR A 87 -23.15 -5.80 -8.45
N VAL A 88 -23.48 -5.14 -9.55
CA VAL A 88 -22.59 -4.15 -10.18
C VAL A 88 -22.23 -3.02 -9.21
N THR A 89 -23.22 -2.53 -8.44
CA THR A 89 -22.99 -1.50 -7.43
C THR A 89 -22.07 -2.00 -6.31
N ALA A 90 -22.27 -3.22 -5.81
CA ALA A 90 -21.41 -3.83 -4.79
C ALA A 90 -19.96 -4.00 -5.27
N HIS A 91 -19.74 -4.43 -6.52
CA HIS A 91 -18.40 -4.51 -7.10
C HIS A 91 -17.73 -3.15 -7.24
N ARG A 92 -18.47 -2.10 -7.62
CA ARG A 92 -17.94 -0.72 -7.68
C ARG A 92 -17.49 -0.23 -6.30
N CYS A 93 -18.29 -0.47 -5.25
CA CYS A 93 -17.91 -0.15 -3.87
C CYS A 93 -16.68 -0.92 -3.42
N SER A 94 -16.61 -2.22 -3.75
CA SER A 94 -15.47 -3.08 -3.39
C SER A 94 -14.19 -2.64 -4.12
N PHE A 95 -14.29 -2.27 -5.40
CA PHE A 95 -13.18 -1.70 -6.16
C PHE A 95 -12.70 -0.37 -5.55
N PHE A 96 -13.62 0.51 -5.14
CA PHE A 96 -13.28 1.73 -4.43
C PHE A 96 -12.57 1.46 -3.11
N ALA A 97 -13.05 0.49 -2.32
CA ALA A 97 -12.40 0.06 -1.08
C ALA A 97 -10.99 -0.49 -1.32
N LEU A 98 -10.79 -1.27 -2.39
CA LEU A 98 -9.48 -1.79 -2.80
C LEU A 98 -8.51 -0.66 -3.17
N LEU A 99 -8.95 0.30 -3.98
CA LEU A 99 -8.13 1.46 -4.34
C LEU A 99 -7.74 2.28 -3.11
N PHE A 100 -8.70 2.52 -2.23
CA PHE A 100 -8.48 3.22 -0.97
C PHE A 100 -7.47 2.47 -0.09
N ALA A 101 -7.60 1.16 0.05
CA ALA A 101 -6.69 0.31 0.80
C ALA A 101 -5.24 0.35 0.26
N SER A 102 -5.07 0.49 -1.06
CA SER A 102 -3.74 0.53 -1.67
C SER A 102 -2.94 1.78 -1.29
N ILE A 103 -3.61 2.92 -1.09
CA ILE A 103 -2.94 4.19 -0.76
C ILE A 103 -2.91 4.47 0.75
N ILE A 104 -3.96 4.10 1.49
CA ILE A 104 -4.11 4.50 2.89
C ILE A 104 -2.91 4.07 3.76
N GLY A 105 -2.25 2.97 3.39
CA GLY A 105 -1.04 2.49 4.04
C GLY A 105 0.14 3.44 4.15
N PHE A 106 0.27 4.33 3.18
CA PHE A 106 1.37 5.29 3.14
C PHE A 106 1.21 6.39 4.19
N THR A 107 0.01 6.56 4.75
CA THR A 107 -0.28 7.57 5.78
C THR A 107 0.52 7.32 7.06
N ALA A 108 0.68 6.04 7.46
CA ALA A 108 1.42 5.66 8.66
C ALA A 108 2.92 5.98 8.60
N ILE A 109 3.51 6.06 7.40
CA ILE A 109 4.95 6.34 7.20
C ILE A 109 5.21 7.77 6.72
N SER A 110 4.15 8.55 6.43
CA SER A 110 4.31 9.89 5.87
C SER A 110 5.13 10.81 6.78
N ALA A 111 4.99 10.66 8.10
CA ALA A 111 5.76 11.42 9.08
C ALA A 111 7.27 11.19 8.94
N ASP A 112 7.71 9.98 8.59
CA ASP A 112 9.13 9.63 8.45
C ASP A 112 9.80 10.44 7.34
N PHE A 113 9.05 10.85 6.31
CA PHE A 113 9.56 11.64 5.19
C PHE A 113 9.41 13.14 5.41
N TYR A 114 8.32 13.59 6.04
CA TYR A 114 8.09 15.02 6.27
C TYR A 114 9.03 15.64 7.29
N VAL A 115 9.66 14.84 8.17
CA VAL A 115 10.69 15.33 9.11
C VAL A 115 11.90 15.94 8.38
N TYR A 116 12.14 15.57 7.12
CA TYR A 116 13.23 16.13 6.32
C TYR A 116 12.87 17.45 5.62
N TYR A 117 11.61 17.90 5.69
CA TYR A 117 11.20 19.15 5.05
C TYR A 117 11.57 20.35 5.93
N PRO A 118 11.93 21.50 5.33
CA PRO A 118 12.16 22.72 6.09
C PRO A 118 10.94 23.09 6.95
N THR A 119 11.18 23.53 8.18
CA THR A 119 10.11 23.92 9.12
C THR A 119 9.29 25.11 8.63
N ALA A 120 9.85 25.93 7.73
CA ALA A 120 9.18 27.07 7.12
C ALA A 120 8.21 26.69 5.98
N THR A 121 8.20 25.43 5.53
CA THR A 121 7.34 25.02 4.42
C THR A 121 5.86 25.09 4.83
N PRO A 122 5.01 25.82 4.10
CA PRO A 122 3.60 25.95 4.46
C PRO A 122 2.86 24.61 4.29
N LYS A 123 1.97 24.31 5.24
CA LYS A 123 1.24 23.02 5.32
C LYS A 123 0.40 22.73 4.07
N TRP A 124 -0.22 23.76 3.49
CA TRP A 124 -1.08 23.60 2.30
C TRP A 124 -0.27 23.21 1.05
N ILE A 125 0.96 23.70 0.90
CA ILE A 125 1.84 23.29 -0.21
C ILE A 125 2.21 21.82 -0.04
N THR A 126 2.63 21.43 1.17
CA THR A 126 2.96 20.03 1.49
C THR A 126 1.79 19.09 1.21
N PHE A 127 0.57 19.51 1.56
CA PHE A 127 -0.66 18.79 1.25
C PHE A 127 -0.91 18.70 -0.26
N LEU A 128 -0.91 19.82 -0.98
CA LEU A 128 -1.23 19.83 -2.42
C LEU A 128 -0.20 19.10 -3.26
N THR A 129 1.09 19.22 -2.96
CA THR A 129 2.15 18.52 -3.70
C THR A 129 2.05 17.01 -3.51
N THR A 130 1.78 16.57 -2.28
CA THR A 130 1.61 15.13 -1.98
C THR A 130 0.32 14.60 -2.58
N TRP A 131 -0.80 15.31 -2.39
CA TRP A 131 -2.10 14.92 -2.91
C TRP A 131 -2.07 14.84 -4.45
N SER A 132 -1.59 15.88 -5.13
CA SER A 132 -1.55 15.87 -6.61
C SER A 132 -0.57 14.83 -7.16
N GLY A 133 0.59 14.63 -6.54
CA GLY A 133 1.57 13.62 -6.96
C GLY A 133 1.03 12.19 -6.85
N ILE A 134 0.43 11.85 -5.71
CA ILE A 134 -0.18 10.52 -5.50
C ILE A 134 -1.43 10.36 -6.39
N TRP A 135 -2.30 11.37 -6.43
CA TRP A 135 -3.54 11.30 -7.19
C TRP A 135 -3.29 11.12 -8.69
N LEU A 136 -2.38 11.91 -9.28
CA LEU A 136 -2.03 11.83 -10.69
C LEU A 136 -1.41 10.47 -11.04
N SER A 137 -0.44 10.02 -10.25
CA SER A 137 0.25 8.74 -10.50
C SER A 137 -0.68 7.54 -10.36
N VAL A 138 -1.50 7.51 -9.31
CA VAL A 138 -2.40 6.39 -9.05
C VAL A 138 -3.53 6.32 -10.07
N ILE A 139 -4.14 7.45 -10.45
CA ILE A 139 -5.17 7.45 -11.51
C ILE A 139 -4.58 6.98 -12.83
N PHE A 140 -3.42 7.51 -13.20
CA PHE A 140 -2.75 7.13 -14.44
C PHE A 140 -2.49 5.62 -14.50
N CYS A 141 -1.87 5.04 -13.47
CA CYS A 141 -1.61 3.60 -13.43
C CYS A 141 -2.90 2.75 -13.38
N ASN A 142 -3.95 3.19 -12.67
CA ASN A 142 -5.20 2.44 -12.59
C ASN A 142 -5.97 2.43 -13.90
N ILE A 143 -6.01 3.54 -14.65
CA ILE A 143 -6.66 3.57 -15.97
C ILE A 143 -5.98 2.57 -16.92
N ILE A 144 -4.65 2.49 -16.87
CA ILE A 144 -3.88 1.52 -17.68
C ILE A 144 -4.20 0.10 -17.23
N GLY A 145 -4.21 -0.17 -15.92
CA GLY A 145 -4.60 -1.48 -15.38
C GLY A 145 -6.01 -1.91 -15.80
N VAL A 146 -6.97 -0.99 -15.81
CA VAL A 146 -8.33 -1.23 -16.32
C VAL A 146 -8.30 -1.55 -17.82
N GLY A 147 -7.53 -0.79 -18.63
CA GLY A 147 -7.38 -1.07 -20.06
C GLY A 147 -6.77 -2.45 -20.35
N ILE A 148 -5.76 -2.85 -19.57
CA ILE A 148 -5.18 -4.21 -19.67
C ILE A 148 -6.23 -5.26 -19.28
N ALA A 149 -6.98 -5.03 -18.21
CA ALA A 149 -8.01 -5.97 -17.75
C ALA A 149 -9.14 -6.18 -18.78
N THR A 150 -9.55 -5.14 -19.51
CA THR A 150 -10.52 -5.30 -20.60
C THR A 150 -9.92 -6.10 -21.78
N GLY A 151 -8.64 -5.89 -22.09
CA GLY A 151 -7.92 -6.67 -23.10
C GLY A 151 -7.73 -8.15 -22.73
N VAL A 152 -7.57 -8.48 -21.44
CA VAL A 152 -7.48 -9.87 -20.95
C VAL A 152 -8.78 -10.65 -21.21
N ALA A 153 -9.93 -9.98 -21.15
CA ALA A 153 -11.22 -10.60 -21.43
C ALA A 153 -11.45 -10.88 -22.93
N THR A 154 -10.75 -10.17 -23.82
CA THR A 154 -10.97 -10.22 -25.28
C THR A 154 -9.84 -10.92 -26.03
N THR A 155 -8.63 -10.96 -25.47
CA THR A 155 -7.41 -11.48 -26.12
C THR A 155 -6.95 -12.77 -25.43
N PRO A 156 -7.09 -13.96 -26.06
CA PRO A 156 -6.71 -15.23 -25.45
C PRO A 156 -5.26 -15.28 -24.98
N ALA A 157 -4.31 -14.75 -25.77
CA ALA A 157 -2.89 -14.72 -25.39
C ALA A 157 -2.62 -13.94 -24.09
N TRP A 158 -3.40 -12.89 -23.81
CA TRP A 158 -3.28 -12.14 -22.55
C TRP A 158 -3.92 -12.90 -21.39
N ASN A 159 -5.00 -13.63 -21.64
CA ASN A 159 -5.60 -14.52 -20.64
C ASN A 159 -4.64 -15.65 -20.24
N ASP A 160 -4.02 -16.29 -21.24
CA ASP A 160 -3.01 -17.33 -21.03
C ASP A 160 -1.81 -16.78 -20.24
N ALA A 161 -1.30 -15.59 -20.61
CA ALA A 161 -0.23 -14.93 -19.88
C ALA A 161 -0.63 -14.57 -18.44
N TYR A 162 -1.86 -14.08 -18.24
CA TYR A 162 -2.40 -13.76 -16.91
C TYR A 162 -2.55 -14.99 -16.01
N SER A 163 -2.90 -16.14 -16.60
CA SER A 163 -2.97 -17.41 -15.88
C SER A 163 -1.61 -17.89 -15.36
N ILE A 164 -0.52 -17.45 -15.99
CA ILE A 164 0.85 -17.72 -15.55
C ILE A 164 1.23 -16.74 -14.43
N SER A 165 1.20 -15.44 -14.70
CA SER A 165 1.55 -14.41 -13.71
C SER A 165 1.20 -12.98 -14.16
N SER A 166 1.17 -12.05 -13.21
CA SER A 166 1.01 -10.61 -13.52
C SER A 166 2.21 -10.08 -14.31
N GLY A 167 3.43 -10.56 -14.00
CA GLY A 167 4.63 -10.22 -14.75
C GLY A 167 4.62 -10.71 -16.20
N ALA A 168 4.11 -11.92 -16.45
CA ALA A 168 3.96 -12.46 -17.79
C ALA A 168 2.92 -11.69 -18.61
N LEU A 169 1.80 -11.27 -17.99
CA LEU A 169 0.82 -10.40 -18.63
C LEU A 169 1.44 -9.08 -19.08
N LEU A 170 2.25 -8.43 -18.24
CA LEU A 170 2.93 -7.19 -18.61
C LEU A 170 3.87 -7.37 -19.80
N LEU A 171 4.57 -8.50 -19.88
CA LEU A 171 5.40 -8.81 -21.05
C LEU A 171 4.55 -9.02 -22.31
N ALA A 172 3.41 -9.70 -22.20
CA ALA A 172 2.48 -9.90 -23.32
C ALA A 172 1.86 -8.58 -23.82
N CYS A 173 1.74 -7.55 -22.98
CA CYS A 173 1.31 -6.22 -23.41
C CYS A 173 2.34 -5.52 -24.33
N TYR A 174 3.62 -5.92 -24.29
CA TYR A 174 4.66 -5.43 -25.19
C TYR A 174 4.87 -6.31 -26.43
N ASP A 175 3.90 -7.18 -26.75
CA ASP A 175 4.00 -8.04 -27.92
C ASP A 175 4.20 -7.22 -29.22
N GLY A 176 5.00 -7.75 -30.14
CA GLY A 176 5.40 -7.08 -31.38
C GLY A 176 6.61 -6.13 -31.28
N LEU A 177 7.13 -5.83 -30.09
CA LEU A 177 8.35 -5.02 -29.89
C LEU A 177 9.64 -5.86 -29.79
N GLY A 178 9.52 -7.19 -29.82
CA GLY A 178 10.65 -8.12 -29.70
C GLY A 178 11.48 -7.87 -28.43
N GLY A 179 12.81 -7.85 -28.56
CA GLY A 179 13.73 -7.64 -27.43
C GLY A 179 13.56 -6.30 -26.71
N PHE A 180 12.99 -5.29 -27.36
CA PHE A 180 12.72 -3.99 -26.72
C PHE A 180 11.60 -4.08 -25.68
N GLY A 181 10.58 -4.92 -25.92
CA GLY A 181 9.52 -5.17 -24.94
C GLY A 181 10.08 -5.74 -23.64
N GLY A 182 10.99 -6.72 -23.75
CA GLY A 182 11.70 -7.27 -22.59
C GLY A 182 12.52 -6.23 -21.83
N PHE A 183 13.20 -5.31 -22.54
CA PHE A 183 13.92 -4.20 -21.93
C PHE A 183 12.99 -3.26 -21.13
N CYS A 184 11.81 -2.92 -21.67
CA CYS A 184 10.82 -2.12 -20.95
C CYS A 184 10.31 -2.82 -19.68
N VAL A 185 10.06 -4.14 -19.73
CA VAL A 185 9.67 -4.92 -18.54
C VAL A 185 10.75 -4.92 -17.47
N VAL A 186 12.04 -5.01 -17.85
CA VAL A 186 13.15 -4.89 -16.89
C VAL A 186 13.17 -3.51 -16.24
N ILE A 187 12.91 -2.44 -16.99
CA ILE A 187 12.75 -1.09 -16.42
C ILE A 187 11.62 -1.11 -15.39
N LEU A 188 10.44 -1.63 -15.72
CA LEU A 188 9.30 -1.73 -14.79
C LEU A 188 9.65 -2.52 -13.51
N ALA A 189 10.39 -3.62 -13.63
CA ALA A 189 10.85 -4.42 -12.50
C ALA A 189 11.77 -3.59 -11.57
N ILE A 190 12.71 -2.83 -12.13
CA ILE A 190 13.56 -1.91 -11.36
C ILE A 190 12.71 -0.82 -10.67
N GLY A 191 11.68 -0.32 -11.34
CA GLY A 191 10.74 0.64 -10.77
C GLY A 191 10.06 0.10 -9.52
N SER A 192 9.53 -1.13 -9.61
CA SER A 192 8.94 -1.84 -8.48
C SER A 192 9.92 -1.98 -7.31
N ILE A 193 11.14 -2.47 -7.57
CA ILE A 193 12.22 -2.60 -6.56
C ILE A 193 12.45 -1.26 -5.85
N THR A 194 12.57 -0.18 -6.61
CA THR A 194 12.91 1.13 -6.06
C THR A 194 11.78 1.78 -5.28
N ASN A 195 10.53 1.49 -5.64
CA ASN A 195 9.35 1.95 -4.90
C ASN A 195 9.22 1.31 -3.51
N LEU A 196 9.78 0.11 -3.33
CA LEU A 196 9.67 -0.64 -2.08
C LEU A 196 10.79 -0.33 -1.06
N ALA A 197 11.97 0.07 -1.53
CA ALA A 197 13.10 0.40 -0.66
C ALA A 197 12.80 1.44 0.45
N PRO A 198 12.02 2.52 0.20
CA PRO A 198 11.58 3.43 1.26
C PRO A 198 10.74 2.73 2.34
N GLY A 199 9.92 1.75 1.95
CA GLY A 199 9.09 0.97 2.87
C GLY A 199 9.92 0.10 3.81
N THR A 200 10.95 -0.59 3.28
CA THR A 200 11.91 -1.37 4.08
C THR A 200 12.69 -0.47 5.05
N TYR A 201 13.13 0.70 4.58
CA TYR A 201 13.78 1.71 5.43
C TYR A 201 12.86 2.20 6.57
N ALA A 202 11.61 2.55 6.26
CA ALA A 202 10.63 2.96 7.27
C ALA A 202 10.31 1.81 8.24
N GLY A 203 10.30 0.56 7.76
CA GLY A 203 10.16 -0.62 8.62
C GLY A 203 11.25 -0.70 9.70
N ALA A 204 12.51 -0.44 9.32
CA ALA A 204 13.62 -0.45 10.26
C ALA A 204 13.51 0.68 11.30
N LEU A 205 13.08 1.88 10.88
CA LEU A 205 12.81 2.99 11.79
C LEU A 205 11.69 2.66 12.78
N ASN A 206 10.59 2.06 12.31
CA ASN A 206 9.48 1.66 13.17
C ASN A 206 9.91 0.68 14.27
N ILE A 207 10.80 -0.27 13.96
CA ILE A 207 11.36 -1.18 14.98
C ILE A 207 12.13 -0.38 16.05
N GLN A 208 12.93 0.61 15.65
CA GLN A 208 13.66 1.46 16.61
C GLN A 208 12.73 2.28 17.51
N VAL A 209 11.54 2.65 17.03
CA VAL A 209 10.55 3.41 17.82
C VAL A 209 9.85 2.53 18.88
N LEU A 210 9.76 1.21 18.68
CA LEU A 210 9.03 0.30 19.59
C LEU A 210 9.62 0.16 21.01
N GLY A 211 10.86 0.61 21.26
CA GLY A 211 11.38 0.62 22.63
C GLY A 211 12.83 1.01 22.80
N ARG A 212 13.22 1.25 24.06
CA ARG A 212 14.58 1.69 24.44
C ARG A 212 15.69 0.74 23.95
N TYR A 213 15.44 -0.58 23.96
CA TYR A 213 16.41 -1.57 23.53
C TYR A 213 16.54 -1.66 22.00
N ALA A 214 15.45 -1.45 21.26
CA ALA A 214 15.47 -1.47 19.80
C ALA A 214 16.19 -0.24 19.22
N LYS A 215 16.17 0.91 19.92
CA LYS A 215 16.97 2.11 19.57
C LYS A 215 18.48 1.86 19.56
N ALA A 216 18.98 0.92 20.37
CA ALA A 216 20.40 0.62 20.46
C ALA A 216 20.93 -0.18 19.25
N ILE A 217 20.05 -0.81 18.48
CA ILE A 217 20.43 -1.61 17.32
C ILE A 217 20.67 -0.67 16.14
N PRO A 218 21.84 -0.77 15.45
CA PRO A 218 22.13 0.08 14.32
C PRO A 218 21.14 -0.18 13.18
N ARG A 219 20.64 0.90 12.57
CA ARG A 219 19.58 0.84 11.56
C ARG A 219 19.92 -0.07 10.37
N TRP A 220 21.16 -0.03 9.90
CA TRP A 220 21.61 -0.85 8.76
C TRP A 220 21.39 -2.35 9.02
N PHE A 221 21.60 -2.81 10.26
CA PHE A 221 21.38 -4.19 10.65
C PHE A 221 19.89 -4.55 10.62
N LEU A 222 19.03 -3.66 11.12
CA LEU A 222 17.58 -3.85 11.05
C LEU A 222 17.07 -3.87 9.61
N CYS A 223 17.62 -3.04 8.72
CA CYS A 223 17.31 -3.10 7.28
C CYS A 223 17.66 -4.49 6.71
N VAL A 224 18.84 -5.03 7.01
CA VAL A 224 19.26 -6.36 6.55
C VAL A 224 18.32 -7.46 7.08
N VAL A 225 17.95 -7.42 8.36
CA VAL A 225 17.01 -8.38 8.96
C VAL A 225 15.64 -8.31 8.29
N ILE A 226 15.11 -7.11 8.07
CA ILE A 226 13.82 -6.93 7.38
C ILE A 226 13.91 -7.45 5.94
N THR A 227 14.96 -7.09 5.20
CA THR A 227 15.16 -7.60 3.83
C THR A 227 15.28 -9.12 3.80
N LEU A 228 15.91 -9.74 4.79
CA LEU A 228 15.98 -11.20 4.88
C LEU A 228 14.59 -11.82 5.09
N ILE A 229 13.76 -11.21 5.94
CA ILE A 229 12.36 -11.64 6.13
C ILE A 229 11.57 -11.46 4.84
N GLU A 230 11.71 -10.31 4.16
CA GLU A 230 11.06 -10.03 2.87
C GLU A 230 11.48 -11.05 1.81
N LEU A 231 12.76 -11.42 1.76
CA LEU A 231 13.30 -12.43 0.87
C LEU A 231 12.70 -13.82 1.16
N ILE A 232 12.76 -14.28 2.40
CA ILE A 232 12.25 -15.61 2.77
C ILE A 232 10.76 -15.71 2.45
N CYS A 233 9.99 -14.69 2.83
CA CYS A 233 8.56 -14.65 2.59
C CYS A 233 8.21 -14.52 1.10
N SER A 234 8.98 -13.75 0.31
CA SER A 234 8.73 -13.64 -1.14
C SER A 234 9.05 -14.95 -1.87
N VAL A 235 10.16 -15.60 -1.55
CA VAL A 235 10.54 -16.89 -2.15
C VAL A 235 9.54 -17.99 -1.77
N ALA A 236 9.06 -18.03 -0.54
CA ALA A 236 8.06 -19.00 -0.09
C ALA A 236 6.65 -18.68 -0.58
N GLY A 237 6.30 -17.39 -0.69
CA GLY A 237 4.98 -16.91 -1.09
C GLY A 237 4.75 -16.82 -2.60
N ARG A 238 5.79 -17.01 -3.42
CA ARG A 238 5.75 -16.84 -4.88
C ARG A 238 4.62 -17.63 -5.56
N ASP A 239 4.36 -18.86 -5.12
CA ASP A 239 3.39 -19.76 -5.75
C ASP A 239 1.94 -19.44 -5.34
N HIS A 240 1.75 -18.49 -4.42
CA HIS A 240 0.46 -18.09 -3.87
C HIS A 240 0.20 -16.58 -3.95
N LEU A 241 0.97 -15.85 -4.78
CA LEU A 241 0.93 -14.39 -4.90
C LEU A 241 -0.49 -13.82 -4.97
N PHE A 242 -1.34 -14.35 -5.86
CA PHE A 242 -2.70 -13.84 -6.08
C PHE A 242 -3.57 -13.93 -4.81
N ARG A 243 -3.53 -15.07 -4.12
CA ARG A 243 -4.21 -15.25 -2.83
C ARG A 243 -3.62 -14.36 -1.74
N ILE A 244 -2.31 -14.12 -1.76
CA ILE A 244 -1.67 -13.21 -0.80
C ILE A 244 -2.14 -11.77 -1.03
N PHE A 245 -2.19 -11.31 -2.29
CA PHE A 245 -2.67 -9.96 -2.64
C PHE A 245 -4.13 -9.73 -2.25
N GLU A 246 -5.04 -10.64 -2.61
CA GLU A 246 -6.46 -10.53 -2.27
C GLU A 246 -6.69 -10.47 -0.77
N ASN A 247 -5.94 -11.25 0.01
CA ASN A 247 -6.13 -11.31 1.45
C ASN A 247 -5.43 -10.20 2.22
N PHE A 248 -4.36 -9.62 1.68
CA PHE A 248 -3.51 -8.68 2.41
C PHE A 248 -3.97 -7.22 2.27
N LEU A 249 -4.35 -6.77 1.06
CA LEU A 249 -4.72 -5.37 0.81
C LEU A 249 -5.90 -4.92 1.67
N PRO A 250 -7.03 -5.66 1.73
CA PRO A 250 -8.20 -5.19 2.47
C PRO A 250 -7.97 -5.15 3.98
N ILE A 251 -7.27 -6.14 4.53
CA ILE A 251 -6.90 -6.19 5.96
C ILE A 251 -6.13 -4.93 6.37
N MET A 252 -5.31 -4.36 5.46
CA MET A 252 -4.59 -3.13 5.77
C MET A 252 -5.51 -1.95 6.03
N SER A 253 -6.53 -1.77 5.18
CA SER A 253 -7.49 -0.70 5.38
C SER A 253 -8.26 -0.87 6.70
N TYR A 254 -8.59 -2.09 7.11
CA TYR A 254 -9.37 -2.37 8.32
C TYR A 254 -8.68 -1.91 9.61
N TRP A 255 -7.34 -1.91 9.63
CA TRP A 255 -6.59 -1.44 10.78
C TRP A 255 -6.21 0.05 10.68
N VAL A 256 -5.84 0.53 9.49
CA VAL A 256 -5.40 1.93 9.29
C VAL A 256 -6.56 2.89 9.44
N CYS A 257 -7.75 2.53 8.96
CA CYS A 257 -8.95 3.36 9.04
C CYS A 257 -9.29 3.80 10.47
N PRO A 258 -9.52 2.88 11.44
CA PRO A 258 -9.84 3.30 12.79
C PRO A 258 -8.68 4.04 13.46
N TRP A 259 -7.43 3.66 13.17
CA TRP A 259 -6.26 4.39 13.67
C TRP A 259 -6.22 5.84 13.16
N MET A 260 -6.47 6.06 11.87
CA MET A 260 -6.48 7.39 11.26
C MET A 260 -7.62 8.24 11.81
N SER A 261 -8.82 7.67 11.96
CA SER A 261 -9.96 8.34 12.59
C SER A 261 -9.61 8.85 13.99
N ILE A 262 -9.02 7.98 14.82
CA ILE A 262 -8.59 8.34 16.18
C ILE A 262 -7.55 9.46 16.16
N ALA A 263 -6.55 9.36 15.29
CA ALA A 263 -5.49 10.37 15.18
C ALA A 263 -6.04 11.73 14.72
N LEU A 264 -6.97 11.74 13.75
CA LEU A 264 -7.66 12.94 13.28
C LEU A 264 -8.52 13.55 14.38
N GLU A 265 -9.25 12.76 15.14
CA GLU A 265 -10.10 13.24 16.23
C GLU A 265 -9.29 13.78 17.39
N GLU A 266 -8.18 13.14 17.77
CA GLU A 266 -7.26 13.69 18.77
C GLU A 266 -6.77 15.07 18.32
N HIS A 267 -6.30 15.17 17.07
CA HIS A 267 -5.81 16.43 16.52
C HIS A 267 -6.90 17.52 16.46
N LEU A 268 -8.07 17.21 15.91
CA LEU A 268 -9.11 18.21 15.64
C LEU A 268 -9.93 18.54 16.89
N LEU A 269 -10.42 17.54 17.63
CA LEU A 269 -11.33 17.76 18.76
C LEU A 269 -10.59 18.10 20.05
N PHE A 270 -9.43 17.48 20.31
CA PHE A 270 -8.76 17.60 21.61
C PHE A 270 -7.58 18.59 21.60
N HIS A 271 -6.98 18.86 20.44
CA HIS A 271 -5.94 19.87 20.30
C HIS A 271 -6.44 21.17 19.65
N VAL A 272 -6.97 21.12 18.42
CA VAL A 272 -7.38 22.33 17.69
C VAL A 272 -8.61 22.98 18.33
N LEU A 273 -9.70 22.23 18.50
CA LEU A 273 -10.96 22.78 19.02
C LEU A 273 -10.86 23.24 20.49
N ARG A 274 -10.00 22.60 21.29
CA ARG A 274 -9.70 23.01 22.67
C ARG A 274 -8.60 24.06 22.79
N GLY A 275 -7.88 24.37 21.71
CA GLY A 275 -6.75 25.30 21.72
C GLY A 275 -5.55 24.82 22.53
N VAL A 276 -5.33 23.51 22.67
CA VAL A 276 -4.22 22.93 23.43
C VAL A 276 -3.10 22.51 22.46
N PRO A 277 -1.94 23.19 22.44
CA PRO A 277 -0.83 22.83 21.56
C PRO A 277 -0.16 21.51 22.01
N PHE A 278 0.50 20.83 21.08
CA PHE A 278 1.35 19.68 21.40
C PHE A 278 2.62 20.13 22.13
N ASP A 279 2.92 19.50 23.27
CA ASP A 279 4.22 19.64 23.93
C ASP A 279 5.24 18.69 23.29
N TRP A 280 5.96 19.21 22.29
CA TRP A 280 7.01 18.47 21.58
C TRP A 280 8.21 18.13 22.46
N THR A 281 8.39 18.79 23.62
CA THR A 281 9.51 18.50 24.53
C THR A 281 9.30 17.23 25.35
N ALA A 282 8.03 16.80 25.49
CA ALA A 282 7.62 15.65 26.28
C ALA A 282 7.42 14.36 25.48
N TRP A 283 7.87 14.31 24.21
CA TRP A 283 7.56 13.23 23.27
C TRP A 283 7.98 11.82 23.72
N GLU A 284 9.00 11.70 24.59
CA GLU A 284 9.47 10.41 25.13
C GLU A 284 9.07 10.19 26.61
N ASP A 285 8.37 11.13 27.25
CA ASP A 285 7.98 11.03 28.66
C ASP A 285 6.64 10.31 28.83
N LYS A 286 6.70 9.01 29.17
CA LYS A 286 5.52 8.17 29.46
C LYS A 286 4.59 8.75 30.53
N LYS A 287 5.07 9.63 31.42
CA LYS A 287 4.23 10.25 32.46
C LYS A 287 3.40 11.43 31.94
N LYS A 288 3.84 12.06 30.85
CA LYS A 288 3.15 13.19 30.22
C LYS A 288 2.29 12.77 29.03
N LEU A 289 2.61 11.64 28.42
CA LEU A 289 1.81 11.07 27.34
C LEU A 289 0.46 10.52 27.85
N PRO A 290 -0.58 10.53 26.98
CA PRO A 290 -1.85 9.89 27.28
C PRO A 290 -1.65 8.40 27.57
N ILE A 291 -2.54 7.84 28.39
CA ILE A 291 -2.49 6.41 28.75
C ILE A 291 -2.76 5.53 27.52
N GLY A 292 -3.56 6.03 26.58
CA GLY A 292 -3.86 5.36 25.31
C GLY A 292 -4.90 4.26 25.44
N ALA A 293 -5.55 4.13 26.61
CA ALA A 293 -6.58 3.12 26.83
C ALA A 293 -7.85 3.43 26.03
N ALA A 294 -8.22 4.71 25.94
CA ALA A 294 -9.33 5.17 25.10
C ALA A 294 -9.05 4.89 23.61
N ALA A 295 -7.85 5.19 23.14
CA ALA A 295 -7.42 4.93 21.77
C ALA A 295 -7.41 3.43 21.45
N LEU A 296 -6.83 2.60 22.34
CA LEU A 296 -6.79 1.15 22.15
C LEU A 296 -8.21 0.55 22.09
N PHE A 297 -9.09 0.95 23.02
CA PHE A 297 -10.46 0.43 23.03
C PHE A 297 -11.24 0.87 21.79
N ALA A 298 -11.18 2.14 21.41
CA ALA A 298 -11.83 2.63 20.20
C ALA A 298 -11.29 1.95 18.93
N TRP A 299 -9.99 1.65 18.90
CA TRP A 299 -9.37 0.92 17.80
C TRP A 299 -9.87 -0.54 17.72
N LEU A 300 -10.01 -1.22 18.85
CA LEU A 300 -10.60 -2.57 18.91
C LEU A 300 -12.08 -2.57 18.49
N VAL A 301 -12.84 -1.54 18.86
CA VAL A 301 -14.24 -1.40 18.42
C VAL A 301 -14.31 -1.09 16.91
N GLY A 302 -13.39 -0.29 16.38
CA GLY A 302 -13.23 -0.08 14.94
C GLY A 302 -12.94 -1.40 14.20
N TRP A 303 -12.07 -2.25 14.75
CA TRP A 303 -11.83 -3.61 14.22
C TRP A 303 -13.07 -4.49 14.23
N ALA A 304 -13.86 -4.46 15.31
CA ALA A 304 -15.14 -5.15 15.36
C ALA A 304 -16.10 -4.65 14.27
N GLY A 305 -16.11 -3.33 14.02
CA GLY A 305 -16.78 -2.69 12.89
C GLY A 305 -16.31 -3.22 11.53
N ALA A 306 -15.01 -3.37 11.33
CA ALA A 306 -14.46 -3.96 10.11
C ALA A 306 -14.93 -5.42 9.93
N ILE A 307 -14.91 -6.23 10.99
CA ILE A 307 -15.33 -7.64 10.96
C ILE A 307 -16.80 -7.79 10.57
N ILE A 308 -17.69 -6.89 10.97
CA ILE A 308 -19.09 -7.00 10.56
C ILE A 308 -19.33 -6.57 9.09
N GLY A 309 -18.47 -5.69 8.55
CA GLY A 309 -18.61 -5.09 7.23
C GLY A 309 -17.69 -5.64 6.13
N MET A 310 -16.71 -6.47 6.47
CA MET A 310 -15.73 -6.98 5.50
C MET A 310 -16.32 -8.07 4.59
N HIS A 311 -15.93 -8.06 3.32
CA HIS A 311 -16.24 -9.13 2.37
C HIS A 311 -14.93 -9.63 1.74
N GLN A 312 -14.40 -10.72 2.31
CA GLN A 312 -13.13 -11.32 1.92
C GLN A 312 -13.32 -12.79 1.52
N THR A 313 -12.34 -13.36 0.82
CA THR A 313 -12.40 -14.76 0.37
C THR A 313 -12.48 -15.75 1.54
N TRP A 314 -11.85 -15.43 2.67
CA TRP A 314 -11.79 -16.27 3.87
C TRP A 314 -12.90 -15.96 4.89
N TYR A 315 -13.54 -14.81 4.81
CA TYR A 315 -14.59 -14.41 5.75
C TYR A 315 -15.50 -13.34 5.17
N GLN A 316 -16.80 -13.48 5.43
CA GLN A 316 -17.84 -12.57 4.94
C GLN A 316 -18.68 -12.11 6.12
N GLY A 317 -18.66 -10.81 6.38
CA GLY A 317 -19.38 -10.19 7.47
C GLY A 317 -20.89 -10.14 7.22
N PRO A 318 -21.72 -10.18 8.28
CA PRO A 318 -23.18 -10.19 8.17
C PRO A 318 -23.76 -8.93 7.53
N ILE A 319 -23.08 -7.78 7.61
CA ILE A 319 -23.52 -6.56 6.92
C ILE A 319 -23.06 -6.60 5.46
N ALA A 320 -21.85 -7.09 5.20
CA ALA A 320 -21.29 -7.20 3.86
C ALA A 320 -22.16 -8.07 2.95
N LEU A 321 -22.69 -9.19 3.47
CA LEU A 321 -23.59 -10.11 2.77
C LEU A 321 -24.94 -9.49 2.37
N LYS A 322 -25.37 -8.41 3.05
CA LYS A 322 -26.63 -7.73 2.74
C LYS A 322 -26.50 -6.74 1.58
N ILE A 323 -25.30 -6.54 1.05
CA ILE A 323 -25.00 -5.55 0.01
C ILE A 323 -24.91 -6.25 -1.35
N GLY A 324 -25.90 -6.02 -2.21
CA GLY A 324 -25.96 -6.65 -3.54
C GLY A 324 -26.29 -8.15 -3.48
N GLY A 325 -26.07 -8.86 -4.59
CA GLY A 325 -26.36 -10.31 -4.68
C GLY A 325 -25.25 -11.22 -4.17
N HIS A 326 -24.00 -10.75 -4.18
CA HIS A 326 -22.81 -11.55 -3.78
C HIS A 326 -22.07 -10.98 -2.57
N GLY A 327 -22.50 -9.85 -2.02
CA GLY A 327 -21.81 -9.13 -0.96
C GLY A 327 -20.93 -7.99 -1.48
N GLY A 328 -20.67 -7.00 -0.64
CA GLY A 328 -19.80 -5.87 -0.95
C GLY A 328 -18.94 -5.49 0.25
N ASP A 329 -17.66 -5.22 0.03
CA ASP A 329 -16.75 -4.86 1.11
C ASP A 329 -16.95 -3.40 1.56
N ILE A 330 -17.46 -3.25 2.78
CA ILE A 330 -17.60 -1.95 3.46
C ILE A 330 -16.90 -1.94 4.83
N GLY A 331 -16.02 -2.91 5.08
CA GLY A 331 -15.20 -3.01 6.29
C GLY A 331 -14.44 -1.72 6.64
N PRO A 332 -13.85 -1.00 5.66
CA PRO A 332 -13.11 0.23 5.97
C PRO A 332 -14.04 1.32 6.52
N TRP A 333 -15.19 1.55 5.87
CA TRP A 333 -16.13 2.60 6.25
C TRP A 333 -16.80 2.34 7.59
N THR A 334 -17.17 1.09 7.85
CA THR A 334 -17.73 0.66 9.13
C THR A 334 -16.72 0.80 10.26
N SER A 335 -15.45 0.48 10.01
CA SER A 335 -14.38 0.67 11.00
C SER A 335 -14.15 2.16 11.35
N ILE A 336 -14.20 3.05 10.36
CA ILE A 336 -14.15 4.51 10.55
C ILE A 336 -15.31 4.96 11.44
N ALA A 337 -16.54 4.60 11.07
CA ALA A 337 -17.73 5.01 11.80
C ALA A 337 -17.71 4.57 13.27
N PHE A 338 -17.31 3.33 13.53
CA PHE A 338 -17.25 2.78 14.88
C PHE A 338 -16.16 3.43 15.72
N ALA A 339 -14.97 3.65 15.15
CA ALA A 339 -13.91 4.38 15.84
C ALA A 339 -14.31 5.83 16.13
N CYS A 340 -14.89 6.52 15.15
CA CYS A 340 -15.29 7.92 15.28
C CYS A 340 -16.37 8.17 16.35
N ILE A 341 -17.30 7.22 16.50
CA ILE A 341 -18.35 7.33 17.52
C ILE A 341 -17.80 7.02 18.91
N THR A 342 -16.89 6.06 19.02
CA THR A 342 -16.42 5.56 20.32
C THR A 342 -15.26 6.35 20.92
N TYR A 343 -14.36 6.89 20.10
CA TYR A 343 -13.16 7.56 20.61
C TYR A 343 -13.45 8.86 21.37
N PRO A 344 -14.25 9.83 20.88
CA PRO A 344 -14.47 11.10 21.56
C PRO A 344 -15.01 10.97 23.01
N PRO A 345 -16.06 10.16 23.30
CA PRO A 345 -16.54 10.03 24.68
C PRO A 345 -15.52 9.34 25.59
N LEU A 346 -14.80 8.33 25.10
CA LEU A 346 -13.80 7.61 25.88
C LEU A 346 -12.61 8.50 26.21
N ARG A 347 -12.13 9.28 25.23
CA ARG A 347 -11.03 10.23 25.43
C ARG A 347 -11.42 11.34 26.40
N TYR A 348 -12.66 11.83 26.34
CA TYR A 348 -13.17 12.78 27.32
C TYR A 348 -13.13 12.23 28.76
N VAL A 349 -13.51 10.96 28.96
CA VAL A 349 -13.46 10.29 30.27
C VAL A 349 -12.01 10.09 30.74
N GLU A 350 -11.11 9.69 29.84
CA GLU A 350 -9.68 9.54 30.14
C GLU A 350 -9.06 10.85 30.62
N LEU A 351 -9.33 11.95 29.90
CA LEU A 351 -8.88 13.29 30.28
C LEU A 351 -9.45 13.74 31.62
N LYS A 352 -10.71 13.45 31.92
CA LYS A 352 -11.33 13.82 33.21
C LYS A 352 -10.76 13.04 34.39
N ARG A 353 -10.40 11.76 34.19
CA ARG A 353 -9.89 10.89 35.27
C ARG A 353 -8.39 11.02 35.51
N PHE A 354 -7.61 11.17 34.45
CA PHE A 354 -6.15 11.10 34.52
C PHE A 354 -5.46 12.43 34.19
N GLY A 355 -6.19 13.42 33.67
CA GLY A 355 -5.65 14.73 33.30
C GLY A 355 -4.72 14.72 32.09
N ARG A 356 -4.62 13.58 31.38
CA ARG A 356 -3.71 13.37 30.24
C ARG A 356 -4.27 12.36 29.24
#